data_AF-A0AAV4LPM3-F1
#
_entry.id   AF-A0AAV4LPM3-F1
#
_cell.length_a   1.000
_cell.length_b   1.000
_cell.length_c   1.000
_cell.angle_alpha   90.00
_cell.angle_beta   90.00
_cell.angle_gamma   90.00
#
_symmetry.space_group_name_H-M   'P 1'
#
loop_
_entity.id
_entity.type
_entity.pdbx_description
1 polymer ?
#
loop_
_entity_poly.entity_id
_entity_poly.type
_entity_poly.pdbx_seq_one_letter_code
_entity_poly.pdbx_strand_id
1 'polypeptide(L)'
;MRAASTVARNRLLRLPASARGYCVGRLSGLVAAGPARSAGAHGASPAALSRQDGSVRGYVNLGRAWAPVRNQYTKYRITKPWTADSTYDDIFLAEPSREDFYAFSKEMPVFLKFLKLLTKAQNRKEAFVEFAKRCENGLIVEKDVYITKAELVDCMWRNGYSEEEIDAVKLGFPDDYRFHYPELAVMFELTEEDCYQYCIRQRASSPEELVELKLKKPQNLISSYGLIFLGCWFGLSNAVLGNAWFFAKTLPFGAVFYMLAAYFQKTLKEMAWKEENALIDKAKEEKDYCEDAIYSQLTRYMDTSKSADYVDRFKEEVSQRMREYRGALLRHMKSESARLMNERLQSMLLQEAAISRSVQQTMVDELMAVFRETFVKSSKLQDAAISSAISEIAGEPSKRDPVFTFFNDGLAAFQSEKSNEVVKRCKAAFKAREQEFLDAFSVGEAEAAEVNALARQCQDGSGMDLTRLSEEQLRRAQQLFESFNQRFGYYVPSVVGAVGAMARDGEAFIDEVNKEVGRCAQEIAHSRLSAFLRAFA
;
A
#
# COMPACT_ATOMS: atom_id res chain seq x y z
N MET A 1 15.93 -27.48 -21.91
CA MET A 1 15.85 -26.67 -23.14
C MET A 1 15.64 -25.21 -22.76
N ARG A 2 16.56 -24.34 -23.20
CA ARG A 2 16.50 -22.86 -23.27
C ARG A 2 15.98 -22.10 -22.03
N ALA A 3 16.91 -21.75 -21.14
CA ALA A 3 16.74 -20.57 -20.28
C ALA A 3 17.18 -19.33 -21.08
N ALA A 4 16.23 -18.40 -21.28
CA ALA A 4 16.45 -17.16 -22.00
C ALA A 4 17.38 -16.24 -21.19
N SER A 5 18.50 -15.87 -21.80
CA SER A 5 19.40 -14.83 -21.34
C SER A 5 18.72 -13.47 -21.50
N THR A 6 18.30 -12.87 -20.39
CA THR A 6 17.95 -11.45 -20.32
C THR A 6 19.25 -10.66 -20.24
N VAL A 7 19.67 -10.14 -21.40
CA VAL A 7 20.77 -9.19 -21.57
C VAL A 7 20.46 -7.93 -20.74
N ALA A 8 21.19 -7.72 -19.66
CA ALA A 8 21.20 -6.47 -18.93
C ALA A 8 21.81 -5.38 -19.83
N ARG A 9 20.96 -4.47 -20.31
CA ARG A 9 21.37 -3.30 -21.09
C ARG A 9 22.21 -2.36 -20.23
N ASN A 10 23.41 -2.04 -20.73
CA ASN A 10 24.30 -0.98 -20.26
C ASN A 10 23.53 0.31 -19.93
N ARG A 11 23.53 0.73 -18.66
CA ARG A 11 23.18 2.10 -18.27
C ARG A 11 24.41 2.98 -18.49
N LEU A 12 24.53 3.47 -19.71
CA LEU A 12 25.43 4.57 -20.06
C LEU A 12 25.08 5.80 -19.22
N LEU A 13 26.08 6.40 -18.59
CA LEU A 13 26.02 7.78 -18.11
C LEU A 13 25.65 8.69 -19.29
N ARG A 14 24.38 9.10 -19.37
CA ARG A 14 23.93 10.08 -20.36
C ARG A 14 24.31 11.48 -19.88
N LEU A 15 25.31 12.06 -20.54
CA LEU A 15 25.47 13.51 -20.60
C LEU A 15 24.24 14.12 -21.33
N PRO A 16 23.64 15.21 -20.85
CA PRO A 16 22.52 15.84 -21.54
C PRO A 16 23.03 16.59 -22.77
N ALA A 17 22.75 16.05 -23.96
CA ALA A 17 22.90 16.73 -25.24
C ALA A 17 21.67 17.63 -25.49
N SER A 18 21.86 18.95 -25.46
CA SER A 18 20.86 19.93 -25.88
C SER A 18 20.87 20.05 -27.40
N ALA A 19 19.87 19.48 -28.07
CA ALA A 19 19.59 19.74 -29.48
C ALA A 19 18.62 20.93 -29.59
N ARG A 20 19.05 22.04 -30.20
CA ARG A 20 18.17 23.14 -30.61
C ARG A 20 18.18 23.25 -32.13
N GLY A 21 17.03 22.97 -32.74
CA GLY A 21 16.73 23.33 -34.12
C GLY A 21 16.49 24.85 -34.22
N TYR A 22 17.09 25.47 -35.22
CA TYR A 22 16.96 26.89 -35.54
C TYR A 22 15.81 27.11 -36.52
N CYS A 23 14.91 28.04 -36.21
CA CYS A 23 14.10 28.75 -37.20
C CYS A 23 14.41 30.25 -37.08
N VAL A 24 14.82 30.83 -38.21
CA VAL A 24 15.29 32.21 -38.35
C VAL A 24 14.09 33.12 -38.65
N GLY A 25 13.94 34.20 -37.87
CA GLY A 25 13.03 35.31 -38.16
C GLY A 25 13.69 36.63 -37.81
N ARG A 26 14.07 37.40 -38.84
CA ARG A 26 14.59 38.78 -38.76
C ARG A 26 13.51 39.72 -38.23
N LEU A 27 13.90 40.71 -37.40
CA LEU A 27 13.42 42.10 -37.53
C LEU A 27 14.33 43.06 -36.75
N SER A 28 14.58 44.19 -37.40
CA SER A 28 15.55 45.24 -37.07
C SER A 28 14.96 46.31 -36.14
N GLY A 29 15.83 47.06 -35.43
CA GLY A 29 15.63 48.50 -35.29
C GLY A 29 15.65 49.11 -33.88
N LEU A 30 16.68 49.94 -33.69
CA LEU A 30 16.69 51.25 -33.01
C LEU A 30 17.00 51.37 -31.51
N VAL A 31 17.93 52.28 -31.27
CA VAL A 31 18.59 52.74 -30.05
C VAL A 31 17.93 54.04 -29.59
N ALA A 32 17.75 54.25 -28.28
CA ALA A 32 17.74 55.58 -27.65
C ALA A 32 17.95 55.48 -26.13
N ALA A 33 18.50 56.56 -25.56
CA ALA A 33 19.15 56.68 -24.26
C ALA A 33 18.23 57.16 -23.11
N GLY A 34 18.69 56.94 -21.87
CA GLY A 34 18.43 57.83 -20.72
C GLY A 34 17.56 57.27 -19.59
N PRO A 35 17.79 57.67 -18.30
CA PRO A 35 17.70 56.76 -17.17
C PRO A 35 16.54 57.06 -16.19
N ALA A 36 15.91 56.03 -15.63
CA ALA A 36 15.20 56.08 -14.34
C ALA A 36 14.86 54.66 -13.82
N ARG A 37 14.84 54.55 -12.49
CA ARG A 37 14.57 53.35 -11.67
C ARG A 37 13.25 52.65 -11.99
N SER A 38 13.26 51.31 -11.96
CA SER A 38 12.21 50.47 -11.34
C SER A 38 12.69 49.03 -11.16
N ALA A 39 12.36 48.45 -10.01
CA ALA A 39 12.64 47.07 -9.62
C ALA A 39 11.95 46.05 -10.55
N GLY A 40 12.58 44.89 -10.73
CA GLY A 40 12.02 43.76 -11.46
C GLY A 40 12.93 42.54 -11.39
N ALA A 41 12.59 41.62 -10.49
CA ALA A 41 13.17 40.29 -10.42
C ALA A 41 12.78 39.47 -11.66
N HIS A 42 13.76 39.04 -12.46
CA HIS A 42 13.66 37.88 -13.34
C HIS A 42 15.05 37.28 -13.55
N GLY A 43 15.11 35.94 -13.47
CA GLY A 43 16.33 35.15 -13.39
C GLY A 43 17.32 35.41 -14.51
N ALA A 44 18.57 35.62 -14.12
CA ALA A 44 19.70 35.72 -15.02
C ALA A 44 20.05 34.33 -15.58
N SER A 45 19.57 34.04 -16.79
CA SER A 45 20.31 33.14 -17.69
C SER A 45 21.59 33.85 -18.12
N PRO A 46 22.76 33.19 -18.11
CA PRO A 46 23.97 33.80 -18.64
C PRO A 46 23.86 33.85 -20.17
N ALA A 47 23.54 35.03 -20.70
CA ALA A 47 23.71 35.32 -22.11
C ALA A 47 25.21 35.32 -22.41
N ALA A 48 25.66 34.32 -23.17
CA ALA A 48 26.96 34.31 -23.81
C ALA A 48 27.01 35.46 -24.82
N LEU A 49 27.54 36.60 -24.39
CA LEU A 49 28.08 37.61 -25.28
C LEU A 49 29.47 37.15 -25.70
N SER A 50 29.55 36.61 -26.92
CA SER A 50 30.83 36.42 -27.59
C SER A 50 31.50 37.78 -27.79
N ARG A 51 32.56 38.04 -27.03
CA ARG A 51 33.54 39.09 -27.31
C ARG A 51 34.88 38.40 -27.47
N GLN A 52 35.46 38.54 -28.66
CA GLN A 52 36.80 38.05 -29.00
C GLN A 52 37.88 38.73 -28.16
N ASP A 53 38.91 37.93 -27.88
CA ASP A 53 40.28 38.25 -27.48
C ASP A 53 40.52 39.16 -26.27
N GLY A 54 40.68 38.46 -25.15
CA GLY A 54 41.06 38.96 -23.84
C GLY A 54 40.45 38.02 -22.81
N SER A 55 41.02 36.82 -22.67
CA SER A 55 40.59 35.84 -21.66
C SER A 55 40.75 36.47 -20.28
N VAL A 56 39.68 37.09 -19.78
CA VAL A 56 39.56 37.44 -18.37
C VAL A 56 39.43 36.11 -17.64
N ARG A 57 40.50 35.73 -16.94
CA ARG A 57 40.53 34.52 -16.12
C ARG A 57 39.43 34.61 -15.07
N GLY A 58 38.46 33.70 -15.14
CA GLY A 58 37.36 33.61 -14.18
C GLY A 58 37.42 32.28 -13.45
N TYR A 59 37.75 32.32 -12.16
CA TYR A 59 37.62 31.17 -11.26
C TYR A 59 36.22 31.14 -10.65
N VAL A 60 35.68 29.94 -10.48
CA VAL A 60 34.35 29.72 -9.87
C VAL A 60 34.53 28.99 -8.56
N ASN A 61 33.75 29.35 -7.53
CA ASN A 61 33.68 28.57 -6.31
C ASN A 61 32.89 27.27 -6.57
N LEU A 62 33.58 26.13 -6.51
CA LEU A 62 33.04 24.81 -6.84
C LEU A 62 32.47 24.06 -5.62
N GLY A 63 32.62 24.62 -4.42
CA GLY A 63 32.18 23.98 -3.18
C GLY A 63 30.67 23.70 -3.17
N ARG A 64 30.28 22.53 -2.64
CA ARG A 64 28.87 22.13 -2.46
C ARG A 64 28.24 22.63 -1.15
N ALA A 65 29.07 23.18 -0.25
CA ALA A 65 28.62 23.66 1.04
C ALA A 65 27.89 25.00 0.89
N TRP A 66 26.76 25.15 1.60
CA TRP A 66 25.99 26.39 1.66
C TRP A 66 26.69 27.48 2.47
N ALA A 67 27.34 27.09 3.56
CA ALA A 67 27.97 28.03 4.47
C ALA A 67 29.37 28.42 3.94
N PRO A 68 29.65 29.72 3.76
CA PRO A 68 30.98 30.17 3.38
C PRO A 68 31.94 29.94 4.54
N VAL A 69 33.02 29.20 4.28
CA VAL A 69 34.10 29.03 5.27
C VAL A 69 34.95 30.29 5.27
N ARG A 70 35.06 30.94 6.44
CA ARG A 70 35.82 32.18 6.60
C ARG A 70 37.00 31.97 7.54
N ASN A 71 38.20 32.19 7.04
CA ASN A 71 39.44 31.92 7.77
C ASN A 71 40.02 33.20 8.39
N GLN A 72 40.67 33.06 9.56
CA GLN A 72 41.51 34.09 10.15
C GLN A 72 42.98 33.74 9.90
N TYR A 73 43.74 34.68 9.34
CA TYR A 73 45.17 34.47 9.12
C TYR A 73 45.93 34.47 10.45
N THR A 74 47.08 33.79 10.44
CA THR A 74 48.05 33.86 11.54
C THR A 74 49.33 34.55 11.05
N LYS A 75 50.25 34.84 11.98
CA LYS A 75 51.58 35.34 11.65
C LYS A 75 52.54 34.24 11.14
N TYR A 76 52.12 32.98 11.18
CA TYR A 76 52.94 31.84 10.80
C TYR A 76 52.66 31.44 9.35
N ARG A 77 53.71 31.03 8.64
CA ARG A 77 53.59 30.47 7.28
C ARG A 77 53.26 28.98 7.35
N ILE A 78 52.61 28.47 6.32
CA ILE A 78 52.39 27.03 6.16
C ILE A 78 53.76 26.35 6.02
N THR A 79 54.01 25.33 6.83
CA THR A 79 55.21 24.50 6.75
C THR A 79 54.81 23.08 6.35
N LYS A 80 55.61 22.48 5.47
CA LYS A 80 55.44 21.11 4.97
C LYS A 80 56.78 20.37 5.11
N PRO A 81 56.78 19.03 5.08
CA PRO A 81 58.02 18.24 5.14
C PRO A 81 59.01 18.66 4.06
N TRP A 82 60.31 18.62 4.40
CA TRP A 82 61.37 18.98 3.45
C TRP A 82 61.49 17.93 2.34
N THR A 83 61.53 18.41 1.10
CA THR A 83 61.77 17.63 -0.12
C THR A 83 62.79 18.39 -0.99
N ALA A 84 63.63 17.66 -1.73
CA ALA A 84 64.69 18.27 -2.54
C ALA A 84 64.22 18.66 -3.95
N ASP A 85 63.13 18.05 -4.40
CA ASP A 85 62.65 17.99 -5.78
C ASP A 85 61.20 18.46 -5.94
N SER A 86 60.50 18.78 -4.84
CA SER A 86 59.13 19.29 -4.86
C SER A 86 58.95 20.60 -4.09
N THR A 87 57.84 21.27 -4.36
CA THR A 87 57.38 22.47 -3.65
C THR A 87 55.87 22.41 -3.50
N TYR A 88 55.34 23.04 -2.45
CA TYR A 88 53.90 23.13 -2.20
C TYR A 88 53.38 24.49 -2.63
N ASP A 89 52.32 24.51 -3.42
CA ASP A 89 51.67 25.75 -3.86
C ASP A 89 50.14 25.58 -3.95
N ASP A 90 49.43 26.69 -4.11
CA ASP A 90 47.99 26.71 -4.33
C ASP A 90 47.66 26.38 -5.80
N ILE A 91 46.65 25.54 -6.01
CA ILE A 91 46.29 25.04 -7.35
C ILE A 91 45.81 26.15 -8.30
N PHE A 92 45.13 27.19 -7.79
CA PHE A 92 44.63 28.30 -8.60
C PHE A 92 45.71 29.35 -8.86
N LEU A 93 46.66 29.51 -7.94
CA LEU A 93 47.80 30.42 -8.13
C LEU A 93 48.86 29.85 -9.06
N ALA A 94 49.16 28.55 -8.93
CA ALA A 94 50.21 27.90 -9.70
C ALA A 94 49.76 27.48 -11.12
N GLU A 95 48.46 27.29 -11.34
CA GLU A 95 47.88 26.81 -12.62
C GLU A 95 48.65 25.61 -13.20
N PRO A 96 48.86 24.53 -12.41
CA PRO A 96 49.78 23.46 -12.80
C PRO A 96 49.24 22.66 -13.99
N SER A 97 50.13 22.38 -14.94
CA SER A 97 49.87 21.36 -15.97
C SER A 97 50.13 19.96 -15.40
N ARG A 98 49.67 18.91 -16.10
CA ARG A 98 49.91 17.51 -15.67
C ARG A 98 51.38 17.22 -15.40
N GLU A 99 52.28 17.76 -16.23
CA GLU A 99 53.72 17.55 -16.09
C GLU A 99 54.34 18.28 -14.90
N ASP A 100 53.68 19.31 -14.36
CA ASP A 100 54.16 20.10 -13.23
C ASP A 100 53.91 19.41 -11.90
N PHE A 101 52.92 18.50 -11.83
CA PHE A 101 52.65 17.73 -10.64
C PHE A 101 53.81 16.79 -10.29
N TYR A 102 54.07 16.67 -8.99
CA TYR A 102 55.03 15.71 -8.49
C TYR A 102 54.46 14.27 -8.59
N ALA A 103 55.23 13.36 -9.17
CA ALA A 103 54.83 11.96 -9.33
C ALA A 103 55.48 11.10 -8.24
N PHE A 104 54.75 10.14 -7.70
CA PHE A 104 55.24 9.19 -6.71
C PHE A 104 54.78 7.77 -7.04
N SER A 105 55.46 6.76 -6.47
CA SER A 105 55.02 5.36 -6.58
C SER A 105 54.08 5.02 -5.43
N LYS A 106 52.85 4.61 -5.76
CA LYS A 106 51.83 4.19 -4.80
C LYS A 106 51.75 2.66 -4.73
N GLU A 107 51.68 2.13 -3.52
CA GLU A 107 51.46 0.70 -3.27
C GLU A 107 50.00 0.31 -3.54
N MET A 108 49.80 -0.74 -4.34
CA MET A 108 48.49 -1.16 -4.84
C MET A 108 47.91 -2.50 -4.34
N PRO A 109 48.44 -3.20 -3.30
CA PRO A 109 47.98 -4.56 -2.99
C PRO A 109 46.53 -4.63 -2.51
N VAL A 110 46.05 -3.62 -1.77
CA VAL A 110 44.66 -3.55 -1.30
C VAL A 110 43.71 -3.30 -2.47
N PHE A 111 44.04 -2.32 -3.32
CA PHE A 111 43.24 -2.00 -4.50
C PHE A 111 43.20 -3.16 -5.50
N LEU A 112 44.31 -3.84 -5.76
CA LEU A 112 44.34 -4.98 -6.69
C LEU A 112 43.48 -6.16 -6.19
N LYS A 113 43.42 -6.41 -4.87
CA LYS A 113 42.50 -7.42 -4.31
C LYS A 113 41.05 -7.06 -4.59
N PHE A 114 40.68 -5.79 -4.36
CA PHE A 114 39.34 -5.29 -4.62
C PHE A 114 39.01 -5.32 -6.13
N LEU A 115 39.92 -4.84 -6.98
CA LEU A 115 39.75 -4.86 -8.43
C LEU A 115 39.61 -6.28 -8.98
N LYS A 116 40.34 -7.26 -8.42
CA LYS A 116 40.19 -8.68 -8.80
C LYS A 116 38.79 -9.22 -8.48
N LEU A 117 38.23 -8.83 -7.33
CA LEU A 117 36.85 -9.21 -6.96
C LEU A 117 35.85 -8.57 -7.92
N LEU A 118 36.00 -7.27 -8.17
CA LEU A 118 35.11 -6.49 -9.03
C LEU A 118 35.12 -6.99 -10.48
N THR A 119 36.31 -7.14 -11.07
CA THR A 119 36.48 -7.61 -12.45
C THR A 119 36.04 -9.07 -12.64
N LYS A 120 36.13 -9.90 -11.59
CA LYS A 120 35.58 -11.25 -11.60
C LYS A 120 34.04 -11.23 -11.60
N ALA A 121 33.43 -10.34 -10.80
CA ALA A 121 31.98 -10.18 -10.76
C ALA A 121 31.43 -9.60 -12.08
N GLN A 122 32.15 -8.65 -12.70
CA GLN A 122 31.78 -7.99 -13.97
C GLN A 122 32.26 -8.76 -15.22
N ASN A 123 32.86 -9.94 -15.07
CA ASN A 123 33.37 -10.79 -16.14
C ASN A 123 34.38 -10.12 -17.11
N ARG A 124 35.28 -9.27 -16.58
CA ARG A 124 36.30 -8.52 -17.35
C ARG A 124 37.72 -8.70 -16.81
N LYS A 125 38.14 -9.96 -16.70
CA LYS A 125 39.43 -10.35 -16.10
C LYS A 125 40.64 -9.76 -16.82
N GLU A 126 40.52 -9.47 -18.11
CA GLU A 126 41.59 -8.91 -18.95
C GLU A 126 42.04 -7.53 -18.44
N ALA A 127 41.10 -6.66 -18.08
CA ALA A 127 41.39 -5.34 -17.51
C ALA A 127 42.17 -5.44 -16.18
N PHE A 128 41.88 -6.44 -15.35
CA PHE A 128 42.67 -6.70 -14.14
C PHE A 128 44.09 -7.14 -14.48
N VAL A 129 44.28 -8.04 -15.45
CA VAL A 129 45.61 -8.53 -15.83
C VAL A 129 46.46 -7.41 -16.42
N GLU A 130 45.88 -6.58 -17.29
CA GLU A 130 46.58 -5.43 -17.88
C GLU A 130 46.98 -4.40 -16.81
N PHE A 131 46.05 -4.03 -15.93
CA PHE A 131 46.32 -3.06 -14.87
C PHE A 131 47.31 -3.61 -13.83
N ALA A 132 47.22 -4.90 -13.47
CA ALA A 132 48.15 -5.53 -12.54
C ALA A 132 49.58 -5.57 -13.10
N LYS A 133 49.76 -5.84 -14.40
CA LYS A 133 51.07 -5.75 -15.07
C LYS A 133 51.64 -4.34 -15.03
N ARG A 134 50.79 -3.32 -15.25
CA ARG A 134 51.20 -1.91 -15.16
C ARG A 134 51.63 -1.50 -13.75
N CYS A 135 51.07 -2.13 -12.72
CA CYS A 135 51.30 -1.76 -11.31
C CYS A 135 52.26 -2.69 -10.56
N GLU A 136 52.99 -3.58 -11.24
CA GLU A 136 53.80 -4.64 -10.61
C GLU A 136 54.86 -4.10 -9.64
N ASN A 137 55.46 -2.94 -9.94
CA ASN A 137 56.47 -2.27 -9.10
C ASN A 137 55.91 -1.03 -8.36
N GLY A 138 54.59 -1.01 -8.14
CA GLY A 138 53.85 0.17 -7.69
C GLY A 138 53.34 1.02 -8.86
N LEU A 139 52.29 1.79 -8.60
CA LEU A 139 51.67 2.67 -9.58
C LEU A 139 52.32 4.04 -9.52
N ILE A 140 53.04 4.43 -10.58
CA ILE A 140 53.57 5.79 -10.72
C ILE A 140 52.42 6.71 -11.12
N VAL A 141 52.08 7.66 -10.25
CA VAL A 141 50.96 8.59 -10.43
C VAL A 141 51.25 9.95 -9.80
N GLU A 142 50.61 10.99 -10.30
CA GLU A 142 50.66 12.36 -9.77
C GLU A 142 50.04 12.41 -8.37
N LYS A 143 50.79 12.94 -7.39
CA LYS A 143 50.53 12.78 -5.95
C LYS A 143 49.23 13.40 -5.46
N ASP A 144 48.94 14.63 -5.87
CA ASP A 144 47.77 15.37 -5.41
C ASP A 144 46.63 15.38 -6.44
N VAL A 145 46.55 14.34 -7.28
CA VAL A 145 45.44 14.14 -8.23
C VAL A 145 44.63 12.91 -7.82
N TYR A 146 43.79 13.11 -6.80
CA TYR A 146 42.98 12.07 -6.19
C TYR A 146 41.58 12.55 -5.78
N ILE A 147 40.71 11.59 -5.47
CA ILE A 147 39.49 11.81 -4.68
C ILE A 147 39.57 11.04 -3.37
N THR A 148 38.90 11.55 -2.34
CA THR A 148 38.82 10.86 -1.05
C THR A 148 37.79 9.75 -1.10
N LYS A 149 37.90 8.76 -0.20
CA LYS A 149 36.88 7.71 -0.03
C LYS A 149 35.50 8.28 0.24
N ALA A 150 35.39 9.33 1.06
CA ALA A 150 34.12 9.98 1.37
C ALA A 150 33.47 10.61 0.13
N GLU A 151 34.26 11.31 -0.70
CA GLU A 151 33.79 11.87 -1.98
C GLU A 151 33.35 10.78 -2.96
N LEU A 152 34.09 9.68 -3.01
CA LEU A 152 33.74 8.55 -3.87
C LEU A 152 32.42 7.89 -3.43
N VAL A 153 32.26 7.63 -2.14
CA VAL A 153 31.04 7.03 -1.57
C VAL A 153 29.83 7.94 -1.77
N ASP A 154 29.97 9.25 -1.53
CA ASP A 154 28.91 10.25 -1.82
C ASP A 154 28.55 10.26 -3.31
N CYS A 155 29.55 10.15 -4.19
CA CYS A 155 29.31 10.03 -5.63
C CYS A 155 28.57 8.74 -5.99
N MET A 156 28.97 7.59 -5.43
CA MET A 156 28.31 6.30 -5.68
C MET A 156 26.85 6.32 -5.19
N TRP A 157 26.58 6.86 -4.01
CA TRP A 157 25.24 6.96 -3.46
C TRP A 157 24.30 7.82 -4.34
N ARG A 158 24.76 9.01 -4.76
CA ARG A 158 23.97 9.89 -5.65
C ARG A 158 23.69 9.30 -7.02
N ASN A 159 24.58 8.43 -7.51
CA ASN A 159 24.41 7.77 -8.80
C ASN A 159 23.64 6.44 -8.72
N GLY A 160 23.18 6.04 -7.52
CA GLY A 160 22.33 4.88 -7.34
C GLY A 160 23.05 3.53 -7.40
N TYR A 161 24.32 3.50 -6.98
CA TYR A 161 24.99 2.23 -6.67
C TYR A 161 24.30 1.53 -5.49
N SER A 162 24.36 0.21 -5.46
CA SER A 162 23.69 -0.55 -4.39
C SER A 162 24.39 -0.37 -3.04
N GLU A 163 23.65 -0.54 -1.95
CA GLU A 163 24.23 -0.45 -0.59
C GLU A 163 25.35 -1.49 -0.39
N GLU A 164 25.22 -2.69 -0.96
CA GLU A 164 26.25 -3.73 -0.91
C GLU A 164 27.57 -3.30 -1.57
N GLU A 165 27.50 -2.63 -2.72
CA GLU A 165 28.67 -2.12 -3.44
C GLU A 165 29.34 -0.97 -2.66
N ILE A 166 28.53 -0.07 -2.10
CA ILE A 166 29.00 1.03 -1.28
C ILE A 166 29.69 0.49 -0.01
N ASP A 167 29.09 -0.49 0.66
CA ASP A 167 29.64 -1.10 1.87
C ASP A 167 30.90 -1.94 1.57
N ALA A 168 30.99 -2.57 0.41
CA ALA A 168 32.21 -3.21 -0.05
C ALA A 168 33.38 -2.22 -0.19
N VAL A 169 33.12 -1.00 -0.71
CA VAL A 169 34.14 0.07 -0.76
C VAL A 169 34.45 0.60 0.65
N LYS A 170 33.43 0.74 1.52
CA LYS A 170 33.66 1.18 2.91
C LYS A 170 34.52 0.21 3.71
N LEU A 171 34.31 -1.09 3.56
CA LEU A 171 35.05 -2.13 4.27
C LEU A 171 36.39 -2.47 3.60
N GLY A 172 36.47 -2.34 2.26
CA GLY A 172 37.64 -2.70 1.47
C GLY A 172 38.81 -1.73 1.61
N PHE A 173 38.55 -0.47 1.97
CA PHE A 173 39.55 0.60 2.01
C PHE A 173 39.53 1.37 3.34
N PRO A 174 40.70 1.78 3.87
CA PRO A 174 40.80 2.72 5.00
C PRO A 174 40.14 4.07 4.71
N ASP A 175 39.79 4.82 5.76
CA ASP A 175 39.08 6.11 5.62
C ASP A 175 39.95 7.22 5.02
N ASP A 176 41.27 7.16 5.21
CA ASP A 176 42.27 8.06 4.65
C ASP A 176 42.74 7.64 3.23
N TYR A 177 42.15 6.59 2.66
CA TYR A 177 42.53 6.11 1.33
C TYR A 177 42.17 7.13 0.24
N ARG A 178 43.16 7.44 -0.60
CA ARG A 178 43.06 8.38 -1.73
C ARG A 178 43.03 7.62 -3.05
N PHE A 179 41.93 7.69 -3.78
CA PHE A 179 41.78 7.03 -5.09
C PHE A 179 42.30 7.95 -6.19
N HIS A 180 43.31 7.51 -6.93
CA HIS A 180 43.85 8.29 -8.06
C HIS A 180 43.08 8.00 -9.35
N TYR A 181 43.21 8.89 -10.33
CA TYR A 181 42.49 8.78 -11.58
C TYR A 181 42.69 7.45 -12.35
N PRO A 182 43.86 6.76 -12.34
CA PRO A 182 43.99 5.45 -13.00
C PRO A 182 43.21 4.34 -12.27
N GLU A 183 43.13 4.42 -10.94
CA GLU A 183 42.33 3.51 -10.12
C GLU A 183 40.84 3.65 -10.45
N LEU A 184 40.37 4.89 -10.56
CA LEU A 184 38.97 5.18 -10.91
C LEU A 184 38.65 4.74 -12.33
N ALA A 185 39.55 5.01 -13.28
CA ALA A 185 39.40 4.62 -14.68
C ALA A 185 39.20 3.11 -14.83
N VAL A 186 40.07 2.30 -14.20
CA VAL A 186 39.95 0.83 -14.28
C VAL A 186 38.78 0.30 -13.44
N MET A 187 38.43 0.93 -12.32
CA MET A 187 37.32 0.51 -11.46
C MET A 187 35.97 0.71 -12.15
N PHE A 188 35.78 1.82 -12.85
CA PHE A 188 34.51 2.22 -13.45
C PHE A 188 34.46 2.14 -14.99
N GLU A 189 35.51 1.64 -15.64
CA GLU A 189 35.63 1.56 -17.10
C GLU A 189 35.49 2.93 -17.78
N LEU A 190 36.17 3.94 -17.21
CA LEU A 190 36.20 5.31 -17.71
C LEU A 190 37.57 5.63 -18.33
N THR A 191 37.64 6.74 -19.06
CA THR A 191 38.92 7.23 -19.57
C THR A 191 39.75 7.86 -18.46
N GLU A 192 41.08 7.71 -18.53
CA GLU A 192 41.97 8.34 -17.54
C GLU A 192 41.89 9.87 -17.59
N GLU A 193 41.63 10.45 -18.77
CA GLU A 193 41.51 11.90 -18.93
C GLU A 193 40.28 12.45 -18.20
N ASP A 194 39.13 11.80 -18.33
CA ASP A 194 37.92 12.22 -17.61
C ASP A 194 38.10 12.08 -16.10
N CYS A 195 38.69 10.98 -15.65
CA CYS A 195 39.00 10.78 -14.23
C CYS A 195 40.01 11.81 -13.73
N TYR A 196 41.02 12.18 -14.52
CA TYR A 196 42.00 13.21 -14.18
C TYR A 196 41.31 14.58 -14.02
N GLN A 197 40.51 14.98 -15.00
CA GLN A 197 39.76 16.24 -14.94
C GLN A 197 38.80 16.27 -13.74
N TYR A 198 38.15 15.15 -13.43
CA TYR A 198 37.27 15.03 -12.28
C TYR A 198 38.05 15.19 -10.96
N CYS A 199 39.17 14.49 -10.79
CA CYS A 199 40.03 14.64 -9.61
C CYS A 199 40.49 16.08 -9.42
N ILE A 200 40.95 16.76 -10.49
CA ILE A 200 41.36 18.17 -10.42
C ILE A 200 40.20 19.07 -10.01
N ARG A 201 38.99 18.87 -10.53
CA ARG A 201 37.80 19.64 -10.11
C ARG A 201 37.46 19.41 -8.64
N GLN A 202 37.61 18.19 -8.14
CA GLN A 202 37.37 17.90 -6.72
C GLN A 202 38.43 18.56 -5.84
N ARG A 203 39.72 18.48 -6.19
CA ARG A 203 40.78 19.20 -5.46
C ARG A 203 40.58 20.72 -5.50
N ALA A 204 40.16 21.26 -6.65
CA ALA A 204 39.81 22.67 -6.80
C ALA A 204 38.55 23.08 -6.01
N SER A 205 37.69 22.14 -5.62
CA SER A 205 36.55 22.41 -4.72
C SER A 205 36.97 22.56 -3.26
N SER A 206 38.16 22.07 -2.90
CA SER A 206 38.81 22.20 -1.59
C SER A 206 40.22 22.79 -1.75
N PRO A 207 40.35 24.03 -2.24
CA PRO A 207 41.65 24.63 -2.58
C PRO A 207 42.53 24.95 -1.35
N GLU A 208 41.99 24.81 -0.13
CA GLU A 208 42.76 25.05 1.10
C GLU A 208 43.92 24.06 1.28
N GLU A 209 43.85 22.89 0.63
CA GLU A 209 44.94 21.92 0.60
C GLU A 209 45.95 22.27 -0.50
N LEU A 210 47.17 22.66 -0.10
CA LEU A 210 48.27 22.88 -1.04
C LEU A 210 48.62 21.60 -1.80
N VAL A 211 48.93 21.76 -3.09
CA VAL A 211 49.34 20.68 -3.98
C VAL A 211 50.86 20.66 -4.14
N GLU A 212 51.41 19.46 -4.30
CA GLU A 212 52.83 19.21 -4.46
C GLU A 212 53.22 19.20 -5.95
N LEU A 213 54.04 20.17 -6.30
CA LEU A 213 54.54 20.43 -7.65
C LEU A 213 56.04 20.16 -7.72
N LYS A 214 56.55 19.90 -8.92
CA LYS A 214 57.99 19.78 -9.15
C LYS A 214 58.67 21.12 -8.88
N LEU A 215 59.80 21.07 -8.18
CA LEU A 215 60.58 22.26 -7.86
C LEU A 215 61.21 22.84 -9.13
N LYS A 216 60.71 23.99 -9.57
CA LYS A 216 61.34 24.79 -10.63
C LYS A 216 62.25 25.83 -9.98
N LYS A 217 63.53 25.86 -10.37
CA LYS A 217 64.45 26.91 -9.92
C LYS A 217 63.92 28.29 -10.37
N PRO A 218 64.05 29.33 -9.54
CA PRO A 218 63.61 30.66 -9.91
C PRO A 218 64.29 31.11 -11.21
N GLN A 219 63.52 31.75 -12.09
CA GLN A 219 64.00 32.26 -13.36
C GLN A 219 64.23 33.77 -13.27
N ASN A 220 65.04 34.32 -14.18
CA ASN A 220 65.24 35.77 -14.35
C ASN A 220 65.89 36.53 -13.17
N LEU A 221 66.63 35.85 -12.27
CA LEU A 221 67.22 36.51 -11.09
C LEU A 221 68.08 37.74 -11.42
N ILE A 222 68.92 37.66 -12.46
CA ILE A 222 69.84 38.76 -12.82
C ILE A 222 69.06 39.98 -13.33
N SER A 223 68.03 39.74 -14.16
CA SER A 223 67.16 40.81 -14.65
C SER A 223 66.37 41.44 -13.50
N SER A 224 65.76 40.60 -12.65
CA SER A 224 65.05 41.06 -11.45
C SER A 224 65.95 41.86 -10.51
N TYR A 225 67.20 41.44 -10.30
CA TYR A 225 68.18 42.17 -9.51
C TYR A 225 68.47 43.56 -10.10
N GLY A 226 68.73 43.63 -11.41
CA GLY A 226 68.96 44.91 -12.10
C GLY A 226 67.77 45.86 -12.00
N LEU A 227 66.54 45.34 -12.13
CA LEU A 227 65.30 46.11 -11.99
C LEU A 227 65.09 46.61 -10.56
N ILE A 228 65.34 45.76 -9.55
CA ILE A 228 65.24 46.15 -8.14
C ILE A 228 66.28 47.23 -7.83
N PHE A 229 67.52 47.05 -8.28
CA PHE A 229 68.57 48.04 -8.08
C PHE A 229 68.19 49.40 -8.69
N LEU A 230 67.73 49.40 -9.94
CA LEU A 230 67.30 50.62 -10.64
C LEU A 230 66.12 51.30 -9.92
N GLY A 231 65.14 50.50 -9.48
CA GLY A 231 63.98 50.97 -8.73
C GLY A 231 64.35 51.59 -7.39
N CYS A 232 65.22 50.95 -6.62
CA CYS A 232 65.71 51.48 -5.34
C CYS A 232 66.57 52.72 -5.54
N TRP A 233 67.44 52.73 -6.55
CA TRP A 233 68.30 53.88 -6.85
C TRP A 233 67.46 55.13 -7.13
N PHE A 234 66.50 55.05 -8.07
CA PHE A 234 65.65 56.21 -8.36
C PHE A 234 64.60 56.50 -7.27
N GLY A 235 64.06 55.46 -6.64
CA GLY A 235 62.97 55.59 -5.68
C GLY A 235 63.40 56.04 -4.28
N LEU A 236 64.65 55.80 -3.87
CA LEU A 236 65.16 56.14 -2.54
C LEU A 236 66.17 57.29 -2.55
N SER A 237 66.74 57.67 -3.70
CA SER A 237 67.56 58.89 -3.82
C SER A 237 66.70 60.16 -3.87
N ASN A 238 65.79 60.31 -2.91
CA ASN A 238 64.95 61.49 -2.68
C ASN A 238 64.61 61.63 -1.19
N ALA A 239 64.02 62.77 -0.82
CA ALA A 239 63.66 63.06 0.58
C ALA A 239 62.20 62.70 0.92
N VAL A 240 61.53 61.82 0.16
CA VAL A 240 60.09 61.53 0.36
C VAL A 240 59.81 60.97 1.75
N LEU A 241 60.63 60.05 2.24
CA LEU A 241 60.46 59.43 3.57
C LEU A 241 60.93 60.33 4.73
N GLY A 242 61.69 61.40 4.43
CA GLY A 242 62.17 62.37 5.42
C GLY A 242 61.38 63.68 5.44
N ASN A 243 60.36 63.81 4.59
CA ASN A 243 59.59 65.04 4.45
C ASN A 243 58.61 65.24 5.61
N ALA A 244 58.33 66.49 5.96
CA ALA A 244 57.29 66.86 6.92
C ALA A 244 55.91 66.28 6.53
N TRP A 245 55.60 66.17 5.24
CA TRP A 245 54.37 65.52 4.76
C TRP A 245 54.28 64.04 5.18
N PHE A 246 55.40 63.31 5.14
CA PHE A 246 55.44 61.92 5.55
C PHE A 246 55.13 61.79 7.04
N PHE A 247 55.78 62.59 7.89
CA PHE A 247 55.57 62.56 9.34
C PHE A 247 54.24 63.16 9.80
N ALA A 248 53.68 64.14 9.09
CA ALA A 248 52.44 64.81 9.49
C ALA A 248 51.17 64.15 8.92
N LYS A 249 51.28 63.46 7.77
CA LYS A 249 50.12 62.88 7.08
C LYS A 249 50.26 61.38 6.87
N THR A 250 51.31 60.95 6.19
CA THR A 250 51.42 59.54 5.77
C THR A 250 51.51 58.60 6.96
N LEU A 251 52.43 58.89 7.89
CA LEU A 251 52.66 58.06 9.07
C LEU A 251 51.49 58.12 10.07
N PRO A 252 50.92 59.29 10.44
CA PRO A 252 49.79 59.34 11.35
C PRO A 252 48.53 58.68 10.79
N PHE A 253 48.17 58.93 9.52
CA PHE A 253 46.99 58.31 8.92
C PHE A 253 47.18 56.81 8.76
N GLY A 254 48.33 56.36 8.25
CA GLY A 254 48.64 54.94 8.11
C GLY A 254 48.62 54.20 9.44
N ALA A 255 49.24 54.79 10.48
CA ALA A 255 49.26 54.21 11.82
C ALA A 255 47.86 54.16 12.45
N VAL A 256 47.07 55.23 12.35
CA VAL A 256 45.70 55.25 12.89
C VAL A 256 44.81 54.25 12.16
N PHE A 257 44.85 54.18 10.83
CA PHE A 257 44.10 53.18 10.08
C PHE A 257 44.49 51.77 10.46
N TYR A 258 45.78 51.48 10.57
CA TYR A 258 46.25 50.16 10.99
C TYR A 258 45.82 49.82 12.42
N MET A 259 45.95 50.74 13.36
CA MET A 259 45.53 50.53 14.76
C MET A 259 44.02 50.29 14.87
N LEU A 260 43.20 51.09 14.18
CA LEU A 260 41.75 50.91 14.17
C LEU A 260 41.36 49.59 13.48
N ALA A 261 41.95 49.28 12.32
CA ALA A 261 41.67 48.05 11.60
C ALA A 261 42.10 46.81 12.40
N ALA A 262 43.25 46.85 13.08
CA ALA A 262 43.74 45.76 13.93
C ALA A 262 42.87 45.59 15.18
N TYR A 263 42.44 46.68 15.83
CA TYR A 263 41.61 46.62 17.03
C TYR A 263 40.17 46.18 16.74
N PHE A 264 39.55 46.69 15.67
CA PHE A 264 38.16 46.42 15.29
C PHE A 264 38.01 45.36 14.18
N GLN A 265 39.06 44.60 13.86
CA GLN A 265 39.08 43.67 12.72
C GLN A 265 37.88 42.71 12.70
N LYS A 266 37.57 42.12 13.87
CA LYS A 266 36.48 41.15 14.03
C LYS A 266 35.12 41.83 13.83
N THR A 267 34.89 42.95 14.51
CA THR A 267 33.62 43.68 14.44
C THR A 267 33.30 44.16 13.03
N LEU A 268 34.29 44.70 12.30
CA LEU A 268 34.09 45.13 10.91
C LEU A 268 33.72 43.97 9.99
N LYS A 269 34.38 42.81 10.16
CA LYS A 269 34.07 41.59 9.41
C LYS A 269 32.66 41.09 9.72
N GLU A 270 32.30 40.99 10.99
CA GLU A 270 30.96 40.55 11.41
C GLU A 270 29.85 41.46 10.89
N MET A 271 30.06 42.78 10.89
CA MET A 271 29.11 43.73 10.31
C MET A 271 28.96 43.54 8.80
N ALA A 272 30.05 43.38 8.07
CA ALA A 272 30.01 43.17 6.61
C ALA A 272 29.35 41.82 6.25
N TRP A 273 29.56 40.81 7.06
CA TRP A 273 29.06 39.45 6.82
C TRP A 273 27.62 39.21 7.28
N LYS A 274 27.07 40.09 8.11
CA LYS A 274 25.75 39.90 8.72
C LYS A 274 24.65 39.77 7.66
N GLU A 275 24.64 40.66 6.68
CA GLU A 275 23.63 40.67 5.61
C GLU A 275 23.81 39.46 4.68
N GLU A 276 25.04 39.17 4.28
CA GLU A 276 25.36 38.01 3.44
C GLU A 276 24.91 36.69 4.10
N ASN A 277 25.24 36.49 5.39
CA ASN A 277 24.83 35.30 6.12
C ASN A 277 23.29 35.19 6.20
N ALA A 278 22.60 36.30 6.52
CA ALA A 278 21.14 36.30 6.60
C ALA A 278 20.47 35.96 5.25
N LEU A 279 21.06 36.39 4.14
CA LEU A 279 20.58 36.04 2.80
C LEU A 279 20.82 34.57 2.45
N ILE A 280 21.98 34.02 2.82
CA ILE A 280 22.31 32.60 2.62
C ILE A 280 21.38 31.71 3.46
N ASP A 281 21.17 32.06 4.73
CA ASP A 281 20.30 31.31 5.63
C ASP A 281 18.85 31.32 5.11
N LYS A 282 18.34 32.48 4.71
CA LYS A 282 17.01 32.61 4.11
C LYS A 282 16.87 31.78 2.83
N ALA A 283 17.86 31.83 1.94
CA ALA A 283 17.83 31.06 0.70
C ALA A 283 17.87 29.55 0.95
N LYS A 284 18.62 29.12 1.97
CA LYS A 284 18.67 27.72 2.40
C LYS A 284 17.33 27.27 2.98
N GLU A 285 16.74 28.05 3.89
CA GLU A 285 15.43 27.76 4.47
C GLU A 285 14.32 27.66 3.42
N GLU A 286 14.28 28.59 2.46
CA GLU A 286 13.32 28.56 1.36
C GLU A 286 13.48 27.32 0.49
N LYS A 287 14.72 26.94 0.17
CA LYS A 287 15.02 25.72 -0.57
C LYS A 287 14.56 24.49 0.20
N ASP A 288 14.99 24.35 1.45
CA ASP A 288 14.69 23.18 2.28
C ASP A 288 13.16 23.02 2.45
N TYR A 289 12.44 24.12 2.70
CA TYR A 289 10.97 24.13 2.77
C TYR A 289 10.31 23.65 1.47
N CYS A 290 10.80 24.13 0.32
CA CYS A 290 10.24 23.75 -0.98
C CYS A 290 10.54 22.29 -1.33
N GLU A 291 11.76 21.80 -1.07
CA GLU A 291 12.13 20.41 -1.30
C GLU A 291 11.28 19.47 -0.44
N ASP A 292 11.06 19.79 0.84
CA ASP A 292 10.21 19.01 1.75
C ASP A 292 8.72 19.06 1.35
N ALA A 293 8.23 20.22 0.93
CA ALA A 293 6.85 20.36 0.45
C ALA A 293 6.61 19.52 -0.82
N ILE A 294 7.55 19.55 -1.77
CA ILE A 294 7.47 18.74 -2.99
C ILE A 294 7.58 17.25 -2.65
N TYR A 295 8.54 16.86 -1.81
CA TYR A 295 8.75 15.48 -1.42
C TYR A 295 7.53 14.88 -0.70
N SER A 296 6.94 15.62 0.24
CA SER A 296 5.74 15.18 0.96
C SER A 296 4.54 15.05 0.04
N GLN A 297 4.38 15.97 -0.92
CA GLN A 297 3.29 15.91 -1.89
C GLN A 297 3.45 14.74 -2.87
N LEU A 298 4.66 14.49 -3.36
CA LEU A 298 4.95 13.32 -4.21
C LEU A 298 4.69 12.02 -3.46
N THR A 299 5.08 11.94 -2.19
CA THR A 299 4.85 10.77 -1.34
C THR A 299 3.37 10.47 -1.19
N ARG A 300 2.52 11.50 -0.98
CA ARG A 300 1.06 11.34 -0.92
C ARG A 300 0.47 10.81 -2.22
N TYR A 301 1.02 11.22 -3.36
CA TYR A 301 0.53 10.80 -4.66
C TYR A 301 1.03 9.41 -5.10
N MET A 302 2.07 8.86 -4.48
CA MET A 302 2.53 7.51 -4.83
C MET A 302 1.44 6.45 -4.68
N ASP A 303 0.55 6.60 -3.69
CA ASP A 303 -0.54 5.65 -3.45
C ASP A 303 -1.65 5.68 -4.51
N THR A 304 -1.73 6.73 -5.32
CA THR A 304 -2.74 6.82 -6.40
C THR A 304 -2.53 5.77 -7.48
N SER A 305 -1.29 5.29 -7.66
CA SER A 305 -0.96 4.22 -8.60
C SER A 305 -1.66 2.88 -8.25
N LYS A 306 -1.92 2.63 -6.96
CA LYS A 306 -2.60 1.40 -6.47
C LYS A 306 -4.08 1.34 -6.83
N SER A 307 -4.70 2.47 -7.19
CA SER A 307 -6.11 2.49 -7.57
C SER A 307 -6.39 1.68 -8.84
N ALA A 308 -5.44 1.63 -9.77
CA ALA A 308 -5.59 0.83 -10.98
C ALA A 308 -5.63 -0.67 -10.64
N ASP A 309 -4.73 -1.13 -9.78
CA ASP A 309 -4.68 -2.53 -9.32
C ASP A 309 -5.99 -2.98 -8.66
N TYR A 310 -6.66 -2.09 -7.91
CA TYR A 310 -7.95 -2.39 -7.29
C TYR A 310 -9.07 -2.55 -8.32
N VAL A 311 -9.08 -1.73 -9.36
CA VAL A 311 -10.09 -1.83 -10.43
C VAL A 311 -9.89 -3.10 -11.25
N ASP A 312 -8.64 -3.48 -11.53
CA ASP A 312 -8.32 -4.69 -12.28
C ASP A 312 -8.77 -5.95 -11.52
N ARG A 313 -8.58 -5.99 -10.20
CA ARG A 313 -9.00 -7.13 -9.35
C ARG A 313 -10.51 -7.23 -9.15
N PHE A 314 -11.24 -6.13 -9.31
CA PHE A 314 -12.68 -6.08 -9.02
C PHE A 314 -13.48 -7.15 -9.78
N LYS A 315 -13.19 -7.36 -11.07
CA LYS A 315 -13.90 -8.34 -11.89
C LYS A 315 -13.70 -9.77 -11.39
N GLU A 316 -12.47 -10.12 -11.03
CA GLU A 316 -12.12 -11.46 -10.53
C GLU A 316 -12.75 -11.71 -9.17
N GLU A 317 -12.65 -10.74 -8.25
CA GLU A 317 -13.24 -10.82 -6.92
C GLU A 317 -14.76 -10.97 -6.94
N VAL A 318 -15.45 -10.16 -7.75
CA VAL A 318 -16.92 -10.25 -7.90
C VAL A 318 -17.31 -11.60 -8.50
N SER A 319 -16.60 -12.07 -9.52
CA SER A 319 -16.88 -13.37 -10.15
C SER A 319 -16.69 -14.54 -9.18
N GLN A 320 -15.69 -14.47 -8.29
CA GLN A 320 -15.50 -15.46 -7.24
C GLN A 320 -16.59 -15.36 -6.16
N ARG A 321 -16.87 -14.17 -5.64
CA ARG A 321 -17.91 -13.96 -4.62
C ARG A 321 -19.30 -14.37 -5.10
N MET A 322 -19.62 -14.17 -6.38
CA MET A 322 -20.89 -14.63 -6.96
C MET A 322 -21.03 -16.16 -6.95
N ARG A 323 -19.92 -16.91 -7.14
CA ARG A 323 -19.93 -18.37 -7.03
C ARG A 323 -20.13 -18.82 -5.59
N GLU A 324 -19.42 -18.20 -4.65
CA GLU A 324 -19.54 -18.48 -3.22
C GLU A 324 -20.95 -18.15 -2.71
N TYR A 325 -21.51 -17.02 -3.14
CA TYR A 325 -22.86 -16.58 -2.81
C TYR A 325 -23.93 -17.58 -3.28
N ARG A 326 -23.84 -18.07 -4.53
CA ARG A 326 -24.75 -19.12 -5.03
C ARG A 326 -24.68 -20.38 -4.18
N GLY A 327 -23.48 -20.81 -3.80
CA GLY A 327 -23.29 -21.96 -2.91
C GLY A 327 -23.90 -21.73 -1.51
N ALA A 328 -23.73 -20.53 -0.96
CA ALA A 328 -24.30 -20.15 0.33
C ALA A 328 -25.84 -20.08 0.29
N LEU A 329 -26.42 -19.53 -0.78
CA LEU A 329 -27.86 -19.44 -0.98
C LEU A 329 -28.52 -20.83 -1.01
N LEU A 330 -27.92 -21.79 -1.72
CA LEU A 330 -28.42 -23.18 -1.74
C LEU A 330 -28.38 -23.85 -0.36
N ARG A 331 -27.31 -23.61 0.41
CA ARG A 331 -27.23 -24.11 1.80
C ARG A 331 -28.27 -23.47 2.70
N HIS A 332 -28.50 -22.17 2.54
CA HIS A 332 -29.55 -21.45 3.26
C HIS A 332 -30.94 -22.02 2.94
N MET A 333 -31.27 -22.22 1.67
CA MET A 333 -32.55 -22.82 1.25
C MET A 333 -32.73 -24.23 1.83
N LYS A 334 -31.67 -25.06 1.83
CA LYS A 334 -31.70 -26.38 2.46
C LYS A 334 -31.94 -26.30 3.96
N SER A 335 -31.27 -25.36 4.64
CA SER A 335 -31.43 -25.14 6.08
C SER A 335 -32.85 -24.70 6.43
N GLU A 336 -33.41 -23.75 5.69
CA GLU A 336 -34.78 -23.28 5.90
C GLU A 336 -35.82 -24.37 5.64
N SER A 337 -35.64 -25.17 4.58
CA SER A 337 -36.51 -26.34 4.34
C SER A 337 -36.46 -27.34 5.49
N ALA A 338 -35.28 -27.62 6.05
CA ALA A 338 -35.14 -28.52 7.19
C ALA A 338 -35.75 -27.90 8.47
N ARG A 339 -35.58 -26.59 8.68
CA ARG A 339 -36.14 -25.87 9.82
C ARG A 339 -37.66 -25.92 9.83
N LEU A 340 -38.31 -25.56 8.71
CA LEU A 340 -39.77 -25.58 8.59
C LEU A 340 -40.34 -26.99 8.77
N MET A 341 -39.70 -28.00 8.17
CA MET A 341 -40.13 -29.38 8.34
C MET A 341 -40.00 -29.84 9.80
N ASN A 342 -38.90 -29.52 10.47
CA ASN A 342 -38.71 -29.84 11.89
C ASN A 342 -39.75 -29.13 12.78
N GLU A 343 -40.05 -27.85 12.52
CA GLU A 343 -41.09 -27.11 13.24
C GLU A 343 -42.47 -27.77 13.07
N ARG A 344 -42.78 -28.27 11.87
CA ARG A 344 -44.03 -29.01 11.63
C ARG A 344 -44.06 -30.36 12.33
N LEU A 345 -43.01 -31.16 12.23
CA LEU A 345 -42.91 -32.44 12.94
C LEU A 345 -43.02 -32.27 14.46
N GLN A 346 -42.40 -31.22 15.02
CA GLN A 346 -42.53 -30.88 16.44
C GLN A 346 -43.96 -30.47 16.80
N SER A 347 -44.61 -29.66 15.96
CA SER A 347 -46.01 -29.28 16.16
C SER A 347 -46.95 -30.49 16.12
N MET A 348 -46.73 -31.44 15.20
CA MET A 348 -47.49 -32.69 15.13
C MET A 348 -47.30 -33.53 16.40
N LEU A 349 -46.06 -33.71 16.86
CA LEU A 349 -45.75 -34.44 18.08
C LEU A 349 -46.41 -33.82 19.32
N LEU A 350 -46.39 -32.49 19.43
CA LEU A 350 -47.03 -31.77 20.55
C LEU A 350 -48.55 -31.92 20.53
N GLN A 351 -49.18 -31.85 19.36
CA GLN A 351 -50.62 -32.06 19.23
C GLN A 351 -51.01 -33.52 19.49
N GLU A 352 -50.25 -34.49 18.99
CA GLU A 352 -50.47 -35.92 19.30
C GLU A 352 -50.39 -36.18 20.82
N ALA A 353 -49.38 -35.63 21.49
CA ALA A 353 -49.25 -35.72 22.93
C ALA A 353 -50.44 -35.04 23.66
N ALA A 354 -50.94 -33.92 23.14
CA ALA A 354 -52.12 -33.24 23.69
C ALA A 354 -53.40 -34.07 23.51
N ILE A 355 -53.59 -34.71 22.35
CA ILE A 355 -54.71 -35.62 22.09
C ILE A 355 -54.65 -36.79 23.07
N SER A 356 -53.49 -37.42 23.22
CA SER A 356 -53.29 -38.54 24.15
C SER A 356 -53.66 -38.15 25.59
N ARG A 357 -53.19 -37.00 26.07
CA ARG A 357 -53.56 -36.48 27.41
C ARG A 357 -55.05 -36.18 27.53
N SER A 358 -55.63 -35.52 26.53
CA SER A 358 -57.06 -35.18 26.52
C SER A 358 -57.91 -36.45 26.57
N VAL A 359 -57.55 -37.49 25.82
CA VAL A 359 -58.29 -38.77 25.78
C VAL A 359 -58.18 -39.48 27.12
N GLN A 360 -56.99 -39.53 27.72
CA GLN A 360 -56.80 -40.08 29.07
C GLN A 360 -57.64 -39.35 30.11
N GLN A 361 -57.67 -38.02 30.06
CA GLN A 361 -58.46 -37.21 30.98
C GLN A 361 -59.96 -37.45 30.80
N THR A 362 -60.48 -37.37 29.57
CA THR A 362 -61.89 -37.67 29.26
C THR A 362 -62.28 -39.08 29.68
N MET A 363 -61.39 -40.06 29.52
CA MET A 363 -61.63 -41.44 29.94
C MET A 363 -61.79 -41.55 31.46
N VAL A 364 -60.93 -40.90 32.25
CA VAL A 364 -61.03 -40.91 33.71
C VAL A 364 -62.27 -40.16 34.18
N ASP A 365 -62.58 -39.01 33.60
CA ASP A 365 -63.74 -38.19 33.96
C ASP A 365 -65.06 -38.91 33.68
N GLU A 366 -65.18 -39.58 32.52
CA GLU A 366 -66.37 -40.37 32.19
C GLU A 366 -66.47 -41.64 33.06
N LEU A 367 -65.36 -42.32 33.36
CA LEU A 367 -65.37 -43.44 34.31
C LEU A 367 -65.83 -42.99 35.71
N MET A 368 -65.35 -41.83 36.18
CA MET A 368 -65.80 -41.24 37.45
C MET A 368 -67.28 -40.87 37.42
N ALA A 369 -67.76 -40.24 36.35
CA ALA A 369 -69.16 -39.83 36.22
C ALA A 369 -70.10 -41.05 36.23
N VAL A 370 -69.79 -42.08 35.43
CA VAL A 370 -70.60 -43.30 35.36
C VAL A 370 -70.49 -44.09 36.66
N PHE A 371 -69.34 -44.13 37.33
CA PHE A 371 -69.24 -44.74 38.66
C PHE A 371 -70.13 -44.04 39.68
N ARG A 372 -70.11 -42.69 39.75
CA ARG A 372 -70.96 -41.91 40.66
C ARG A 372 -72.44 -42.20 40.42
N GLU A 373 -72.88 -42.23 39.17
CA GLU A 373 -74.27 -42.56 38.83
C GLU A 373 -74.64 -44.01 39.21
N THR A 374 -73.75 -44.95 38.96
CA THR A 374 -74.01 -46.38 39.21
C THR A 374 -73.97 -46.71 40.69
N PHE A 375 -73.07 -46.09 41.46
CA PHE A 375 -72.91 -46.27 42.89
C PHE A 375 -74.15 -45.80 43.66
N VAL A 376 -74.75 -44.67 43.27
CA VAL A 376 -75.98 -44.15 43.91
C VAL A 376 -77.17 -45.08 43.65
N LYS A 377 -77.23 -45.71 42.48
CA LYS A 377 -78.37 -46.55 42.06
C LYS A 377 -78.26 -48.02 42.51
N SER A 378 -77.08 -48.50 42.87
CA SER A 378 -76.83 -49.92 43.17
C SER A 378 -76.59 -50.15 44.66
N SER A 379 -77.58 -50.70 45.37
CA SER A 379 -77.41 -51.10 46.79
C SER A 379 -76.30 -52.15 46.93
N LYS A 380 -76.13 -53.03 45.94
CA LYS A 380 -75.08 -54.06 45.91
C LYS A 380 -73.66 -53.47 45.93
N LEU A 381 -73.44 -52.34 45.25
CA LEU A 381 -72.14 -51.67 45.25
C LEU A 381 -71.88 -50.94 46.58
N GLN A 382 -72.92 -50.43 47.23
CA GLN A 382 -72.83 -49.79 48.54
C GLN A 382 -72.51 -50.82 49.63
N ASP A 383 -73.20 -51.96 49.62
CA ASP A 383 -72.93 -53.08 50.54
C ASP A 383 -71.52 -53.65 50.32
N ALA A 384 -71.08 -53.78 49.06
CA ALA A 384 -69.72 -54.21 48.73
C ALA A 384 -68.65 -53.20 49.20
N ALA A 385 -68.94 -51.90 49.16
CA ALA A 385 -68.04 -50.88 49.69
C ALA A 385 -67.93 -50.94 51.22
N ILE A 386 -69.05 -51.14 51.92
CA ILE A 386 -69.08 -51.31 53.38
C ILE A 386 -68.32 -52.59 53.76
N SER A 387 -68.55 -53.70 53.05
CA SER A 387 -67.83 -54.96 53.30
C SER A 387 -66.34 -54.82 53.04
N SER A 388 -65.93 -54.11 51.98
CA SER A 388 -64.51 -53.83 51.70
C SER A 388 -63.87 -53.01 52.83
N ALA A 389 -64.57 -51.98 53.33
CA ALA A 389 -64.08 -51.15 54.43
C ALA A 389 -63.97 -51.94 55.75
N ILE A 390 -64.91 -52.84 56.04
CA ILE A 390 -64.85 -53.73 57.22
C ILE A 390 -63.64 -54.65 57.13
N SER A 391 -63.39 -55.27 55.97
CA SER A 391 -62.21 -56.12 55.75
C SER A 391 -60.90 -55.35 55.91
N GLU A 392 -60.83 -54.12 55.40
CA GLU A 392 -59.63 -53.27 55.51
C GLU A 392 -59.35 -52.85 56.95
N ILE A 393 -60.37 -52.49 57.73
CA ILE A 393 -60.25 -52.20 59.17
C ILE A 393 -59.84 -53.45 59.96
N ALA A 394 -60.26 -54.65 59.54
CA ALA A 394 -59.87 -55.91 60.14
C ALA A 394 -58.40 -56.30 59.85
N GLY A 395 -57.65 -55.49 59.08
CA GLY A 395 -56.26 -55.75 58.71
C GLY A 395 -56.10 -56.77 57.58
N GLU A 396 -57.19 -57.19 56.94
CA GLU A 396 -57.16 -58.00 55.72
C GLU A 396 -57.11 -57.04 54.52
N PRO A 397 -56.01 -57.01 53.74
CA PRO A 397 -55.94 -56.11 52.58
C PRO A 397 -56.98 -56.56 51.55
N SER A 398 -58.09 -55.84 51.49
CA SER A 398 -59.04 -55.90 50.38
C SER A 398 -58.28 -55.54 49.10
N LYS A 399 -57.91 -56.56 48.31
CA LYS A 399 -57.16 -56.34 47.06
C LYS A 399 -57.99 -55.63 45.99
N ARG A 400 -59.31 -55.51 46.16
CA ARG A 400 -60.23 -54.99 45.15
C ARG A 400 -61.45 -54.38 45.83
N ASP A 401 -61.38 -53.10 46.12
CA ASP A 401 -62.57 -52.34 46.47
C ASP A 401 -63.47 -52.20 45.22
N PRO A 402 -64.76 -51.87 45.38
CA PRO A 402 -65.67 -51.75 44.24
C PRO A 402 -65.29 -50.62 43.28
N VAL A 403 -64.54 -49.59 43.74
CA VAL A 403 -64.01 -48.53 42.87
C VAL A 403 -62.92 -49.10 41.95
N PHE A 404 -61.89 -49.75 42.51
CA PHE A 404 -60.80 -50.37 41.76
C PHE A 404 -61.30 -51.42 40.78
N THR A 405 -62.29 -52.22 41.17
CA THR A 405 -62.90 -53.23 40.28
C THR A 405 -63.62 -52.57 39.12
N PHE A 406 -64.44 -51.55 39.38
CA PHE A 406 -65.16 -50.81 38.34
C PHE A 406 -64.23 -50.11 37.35
N PHE A 407 -63.16 -49.47 37.85
CA PHE A 407 -62.19 -48.79 36.99
C PHE A 407 -61.39 -49.77 36.13
N ASN A 408 -60.92 -50.89 36.69
CA ASN A 408 -60.18 -51.88 35.90
C ASN A 408 -61.06 -52.60 34.88
N ASP A 409 -62.31 -52.92 35.22
CA ASP A 409 -63.26 -53.50 34.27
C ASP A 409 -63.62 -52.51 33.16
N GLY A 410 -63.76 -51.22 33.49
CA GLY A 410 -63.95 -50.13 32.54
C GLY A 410 -62.77 -49.93 31.58
N LEU A 411 -61.54 -49.97 32.10
CA LEU A 411 -60.31 -49.91 31.29
C LEU A 411 -60.12 -51.16 30.42
N ALA A 412 -60.41 -52.35 30.95
CA ALA A 412 -60.36 -53.59 30.19
C ALA A 412 -61.43 -53.63 29.08
N ALA A 413 -62.61 -53.05 29.32
CA ALA A 413 -63.64 -52.87 28.30
C ALA A 413 -63.20 -51.89 27.20
N PHE A 414 -62.45 -50.84 27.54
CA PHE A 414 -61.86 -49.92 26.58
C PHE A 414 -60.80 -50.60 25.70
N GLN A 415 -59.91 -51.41 26.31
CA GLN A 415 -58.88 -52.17 25.59
C GLN A 415 -59.44 -53.26 24.69
N SER A 416 -60.54 -53.90 25.08
CA SER A 416 -61.18 -54.98 24.32
C SER A 416 -62.25 -54.51 23.33
N GLU A 417 -62.39 -53.19 23.14
CA GLU A 417 -63.38 -52.53 22.28
C GLU A 417 -64.85 -52.91 22.53
N LYS A 418 -65.16 -53.51 23.68
CA LYS A 418 -66.54 -53.90 24.02
C LYS A 418 -67.37 -52.64 24.25
N SER A 419 -68.41 -52.45 23.43
CA SER A 419 -69.28 -51.27 23.44
C SER A 419 -70.04 -51.13 24.77
N ASN A 420 -69.50 -50.34 25.69
CA ASN A 420 -70.23 -49.75 26.82
C ASN A 420 -70.40 -48.23 26.59
N GLU A 421 -71.21 -47.57 27.42
CA GLU A 421 -71.53 -46.14 27.25
C GLU A 421 -70.30 -45.23 27.39
N VAL A 422 -69.38 -45.57 28.29
CA VAL A 422 -68.09 -44.88 28.50
C VAL A 422 -67.20 -44.95 27.25
N VAL A 423 -67.08 -46.13 26.64
CA VAL A 423 -66.29 -46.36 25.41
C VAL A 423 -66.88 -45.57 24.24
N LYS A 424 -68.20 -45.46 24.12
CA LYS A 424 -68.83 -44.64 23.06
C LYS A 424 -68.51 -43.15 23.21
N ARG A 425 -68.59 -42.60 24.42
CA ARG A 425 -68.30 -41.18 24.68
C ARG A 425 -66.82 -40.85 24.47
N CYS A 426 -65.93 -41.72 24.95
CA CYS A 426 -64.48 -41.57 24.74
C CYS A 426 -64.08 -41.72 23.27
N LYS A 427 -64.68 -42.67 22.52
CA LYS A 427 -64.45 -42.82 21.06
C LYS A 427 -64.96 -41.61 20.28
N ALA A 428 -66.08 -41.00 20.68
CA ALA A 428 -66.57 -39.78 20.04
C ALA A 428 -65.62 -38.58 20.29
N ALA A 429 -65.14 -38.41 21.52
CA ALA A 429 -64.16 -37.38 21.85
C ALA A 429 -62.82 -37.58 21.12
N PHE A 430 -62.34 -38.82 21.02
CA PHE A 430 -61.15 -39.16 20.24
C PHE A 430 -61.33 -38.81 18.76
N LYS A 431 -62.42 -39.25 18.13
CA LYS A 431 -62.71 -38.97 16.72
C LYS A 431 -62.81 -37.48 16.41
N ALA A 432 -63.42 -36.70 17.30
CA ALA A 432 -63.49 -35.25 17.12
C ALA A 432 -62.11 -34.58 17.15
N ARG A 433 -61.22 -35.03 18.04
CA ARG A 433 -59.84 -34.53 18.14
C ARG A 433 -58.92 -35.04 17.01
N GLU A 434 -59.12 -36.27 16.58
CA GLU A 434 -58.45 -36.85 15.42
C GLU A 434 -58.83 -36.08 14.15
N GLN A 435 -60.10 -35.71 13.99
CA GLN A 435 -60.54 -34.87 12.86
C GLN A 435 -59.91 -33.48 12.91
N GLU A 436 -59.88 -32.81 14.07
CA GLU A 436 -59.22 -31.51 14.25
C GLU A 436 -57.71 -31.57 13.89
N PHE A 437 -57.04 -32.67 14.24
CA PHE A 437 -55.65 -32.94 13.89
C PHE A 437 -55.45 -33.14 12.37
N LEU A 438 -56.30 -33.96 11.75
CA LEU A 438 -56.25 -34.20 10.31
C LEU A 438 -56.56 -32.93 9.52
N ASP A 439 -57.51 -32.12 9.95
CA ASP A 439 -57.85 -30.85 9.29
C ASP A 439 -56.69 -29.82 9.37
N ALA A 440 -55.90 -29.85 10.45
CA ALA A 440 -54.75 -28.96 10.63
C ALA A 440 -53.51 -29.35 9.82
N PHE A 441 -53.30 -30.65 9.59
CA PHE A 441 -52.04 -31.18 9.02
C PHE A 441 -52.21 -31.95 7.70
N SER A 442 -53.42 -32.22 7.28
CA SER A 442 -53.75 -32.88 6.01
C SER A 442 -54.60 -31.95 5.14
N VAL A 443 -54.85 -32.39 3.91
CA VAL A 443 -55.76 -31.70 2.99
C VAL A 443 -57.13 -32.37 3.08
N GLY A 444 -58.17 -31.57 3.26
CA GLY A 444 -59.54 -32.06 3.27
C GLY A 444 -60.00 -32.51 1.87
N GLU A 445 -60.92 -33.46 1.81
CA GLU A 445 -61.45 -34.00 0.54
C GLU A 445 -62.06 -32.91 -0.35
N ALA A 446 -62.70 -31.90 0.24
CA ALA A 446 -63.31 -30.79 -0.48
C ALA A 446 -62.26 -29.87 -1.16
N GLU A 447 -61.16 -29.56 -0.47
CA GLU A 447 -60.07 -28.75 -1.03
C GLU A 447 -59.30 -29.53 -2.11
N ALA A 448 -59.09 -30.85 -1.91
CA ALA A 448 -58.49 -31.71 -2.93
C ALA A 448 -59.38 -31.82 -4.18
N ALA A 449 -60.70 -31.93 -4.02
CA ALA A 449 -61.65 -31.92 -5.13
C ALA A 449 -61.68 -30.57 -5.87
N GLU A 450 -61.55 -29.45 -5.16
CA GLU A 450 -61.43 -28.10 -5.75
C GLU A 450 -60.17 -27.99 -6.61
N VAL A 451 -59.02 -28.45 -6.11
CA VAL A 451 -57.75 -28.45 -6.87
C VAL A 451 -57.82 -29.41 -8.07
N ASN A 452 -58.42 -30.60 -7.91
CA ASN A 452 -58.58 -31.55 -9.01
C ASN A 452 -59.50 -30.99 -10.12
N ALA A 453 -60.59 -30.31 -9.75
CA ALA A 453 -61.47 -29.66 -10.72
C ALA A 453 -60.74 -28.56 -11.52
N LEU A 454 -59.91 -27.76 -10.87
CA LEU A 454 -59.05 -26.78 -11.53
C LEU A 454 -57.98 -27.46 -12.40
N ALA A 455 -57.40 -28.56 -11.94
CA ALA A 455 -56.41 -29.32 -12.68
C ALA A 455 -56.99 -29.93 -13.97
N ARG A 456 -58.19 -30.51 -13.93
CA ARG A 456 -58.89 -31.07 -15.10
C ARG A 456 -59.20 -30.02 -16.17
N GLN A 457 -59.45 -28.76 -15.78
CA GLN A 457 -59.67 -27.66 -16.73
C GLN A 457 -58.39 -27.27 -17.47
N CYS A 458 -57.23 -27.47 -16.84
CA CYS A 458 -55.91 -27.14 -17.40
C CYS A 458 -55.26 -28.29 -18.16
N GLN A 459 -55.82 -29.50 -18.11
CA GLN A 459 -55.18 -30.70 -18.61
C GLN A 459 -55.18 -30.70 -20.15
N ASP A 460 -53.99 -30.73 -20.75
CA ASP A 460 -53.80 -30.77 -22.21
C ASP A 460 -52.78 -31.86 -22.56
N GLY A 461 -53.28 -33.08 -22.79
CA GLY A 461 -52.43 -34.25 -22.98
C GLY A 461 -51.56 -34.56 -21.75
N SER A 462 -50.23 -34.58 -21.91
CA SER A 462 -49.26 -34.74 -20.81
C SER A 462 -48.85 -33.41 -20.13
N GLY A 463 -49.34 -32.28 -20.64
CA GLY A 463 -49.07 -30.93 -20.15
C GLY A 463 -50.20 -30.34 -19.31
N MET A 464 -49.88 -29.26 -18.58
CA MET A 464 -50.85 -28.42 -17.89
C MET A 464 -50.77 -27.02 -18.48
N ASP A 465 -51.84 -26.57 -19.13
CA ASP A 465 -51.94 -25.24 -19.74
C ASP A 465 -52.72 -24.30 -18.81
N LEU A 466 -52.00 -23.41 -18.13
CA LEU A 466 -52.57 -22.46 -17.17
C LEU A 466 -53.34 -21.32 -17.83
N THR A 467 -53.22 -21.13 -19.16
CA THR A 467 -53.93 -20.07 -19.89
C THR A 467 -55.43 -20.31 -19.99
N ARG A 468 -55.88 -21.53 -19.67
CA ARG A 468 -57.29 -21.95 -19.66
C ARG A 468 -58.04 -21.55 -18.38
N LEU A 469 -57.32 -21.15 -17.33
CA LEU A 469 -57.92 -20.65 -16.09
C LEU A 469 -58.24 -19.15 -16.19
N SER A 470 -59.33 -18.73 -15.59
CA SER A 470 -59.59 -17.30 -15.39
C SER A 470 -58.61 -16.70 -14.37
N GLU A 471 -58.44 -15.38 -14.40
CA GLU A 471 -57.55 -14.66 -13.48
C GLU A 471 -57.92 -14.89 -12.01
N GLU A 472 -59.22 -15.01 -11.72
CA GLU A 472 -59.73 -15.33 -10.38
C GLU A 472 -59.41 -16.77 -9.97
N GLN A 473 -59.54 -17.74 -10.88
CA GLN A 473 -59.22 -19.15 -10.64
C GLN A 473 -57.71 -19.35 -10.45
N LEU A 474 -56.89 -18.62 -11.22
CA LEU A 474 -55.43 -18.67 -11.09
C LEU A 474 -54.98 -18.11 -9.72
N ARG A 475 -55.58 -17.00 -9.28
CA ARG A 475 -55.34 -16.44 -7.95
C ARG A 475 -55.79 -17.40 -6.85
N ARG A 476 -56.93 -18.06 -7.03
CA ARG A 476 -57.43 -19.09 -6.10
C ARG A 476 -56.49 -20.28 -6.02
N ALA A 477 -55.99 -20.77 -7.15
CA ALA A 477 -55.01 -21.86 -7.20
C ALA A 477 -53.68 -21.48 -6.50
N GLN A 478 -53.23 -20.23 -6.66
CA GLN A 478 -52.05 -19.72 -5.94
C GLN A 478 -52.29 -19.65 -4.42
N GLN A 479 -53.46 -19.19 -3.97
CA GLN A 479 -53.82 -19.19 -2.55
C GLN A 479 -53.87 -20.61 -1.96
N LEU A 480 -54.43 -21.58 -2.69
CA LEU A 480 -54.46 -22.98 -2.29
C LEU A 480 -53.03 -23.57 -2.23
N PHE A 481 -52.19 -23.27 -3.21
CA PHE A 481 -50.79 -23.66 -3.22
C PHE A 481 -50.02 -23.12 -2.00
N GLU A 482 -50.17 -21.83 -1.68
CA GLU A 482 -49.53 -21.22 -0.51
C GLU A 482 -50.05 -21.83 0.80
N SER A 483 -51.37 -21.99 0.93
CA SER A 483 -51.99 -22.58 2.11
C SER A 483 -51.50 -24.01 2.35
N PHE A 484 -51.45 -24.84 1.30
CA PHE A 484 -51.02 -26.24 1.42
C PHE A 484 -49.54 -26.33 1.80
N ASN A 485 -48.67 -25.56 1.14
CA ASN A 485 -47.25 -25.56 1.48
C ASN A 485 -47.00 -25.07 2.92
N GLN A 486 -47.77 -24.09 3.41
CA GLN A 486 -47.68 -23.64 4.80
C GLN A 486 -48.15 -24.69 5.81
N ARG A 487 -49.24 -25.43 5.51
CA ARG A 487 -49.77 -26.51 6.35
C ARG A 487 -48.79 -27.69 6.41
N PHE A 488 -48.30 -28.15 5.27
CA PHE A 488 -47.34 -29.26 5.18
C PHE A 488 -45.91 -28.87 5.61
N GLY A 489 -45.58 -27.59 5.67
CA GLY A 489 -44.23 -27.12 6.00
C GLY A 489 -43.23 -27.18 4.84
N TYR A 490 -43.71 -27.21 3.60
CA TYR A 490 -42.83 -27.17 2.43
C TYR A 490 -42.28 -25.77 2.22
N TYR A 491 -40.96 -25.68 2.12
CA TYR A 491 -40.27 -24.44 1.80
C TYR A 491 -40.30 -24.17 0.31
N VAL A 492 -40.93 -23.06 -0.08
CA VAL A 492 -40.94 -22.57 -1.46
C VAL A 492 -40.20 -21.23 -1.51
N PRO A 493 -39.08 -21.14 -2.25
CA PRO A 493 -38.29 -19.91 -2.33
C PRO A 493 -39.07 -18.76 -2.98
N SER A 494 -39.00 -17.55 -2.43
CA SER A 494 -39.57 -16.37 -3.09
C SER A 494 -38.78 -16.01 -4.36
N VAL A 495 -39.45 -15.37 -5.32
CA VAL A 495 -38.78 -14.82 -6.50
C VAL A 495 -38.37 -13.39 -6.21
N VAL A 496 -37.15 -13.03 -6.61
CA VAL A 496 -36.54 -11.72 -6.30
C VAL A 496 -37.17 -10.62 -7.18
N GLY A 497 -37.29 -9.41 -6.64
CA GLY A 497 -37.81 -8.23 -7.35
C GLY A 497 -36.80 -7.55 -8.29
N ALA A 498 -37.26 -6.53 -9.00
CA ALA A 498 -36.47 -5.75 -9.95
C ALA A 498 -35.38 -4.90 -9.27
N VAL A 499 -34.27 -4.67 -9.98
CA VAL A 499 -33.15 -3.84 -9.52
C VAL A 499 -33.23 -2.47 -10.19
N GLY A 500 -32.96 -1.40 -9.43
CA GLY A 500 -32.91 -0.03 -9.95
C GLY A 500 -31.53 0.35 -10.46
N ALA A 501 -31.46 1.08 -11.57
CA ALA A 501 -30.21 1.65 -12.07
C ALA A 501 -29.78 2.86 -11.19
N MET A 502 -28.48 2.96 -10.88
CA MET A 502 -27.94 4.09 -10.11
C MET A 502 -27.42 5.23 -11.00
N ALA A 503 -27.19 4.98 -12.29
CA ALA A 503 -26.69 5.96 -13.25
C ALA A 503 -27.15 5.61 -14.68
N ARG A 504 -27.20 6.63 -15.55
CA ARG A 504 -27.70 6.53 -16.93
C ARG A 504 -26.96 5.49 -17.78
N ASP A 505 -25.65 5.38 -17.61
CA ASP A 505 -24.83 4.46 -18.40
C ASP A 505 -25.12 2.98 -18.10
N GLY A 506 -25.73 2.68 -16.94
CA GLY A 506 -26.13 1.32 -16.55
C GLY A 506 -27.58 0.97 -16.87
N GLU A 507 -28.40 1.92 -17.33
CA GLU A 507 -29.86 1.72 -17.51
C GLU A 507 -30.15 0.60 -18.51
N ALA A 508 -29.49 0.60 -19.67
CA ALA A 508 -29.71 -0.42 -20.70
C ALA A 508 -29.39 -1.84 -20.22
N PHE A 509 -28.30 -2.02 -19.44
CA PHE A 509 -27.93 -3.30 -18.87
C PHE A 509 -28.94 -3.75 -17.80
N ILE A 510 -29.36 -2.83 -16.93
CA ILE A 510 -30.33 -3.12 -15.87
C ILE A 510 -31.71 -3.46 -16.45
N ASP A 511 -32.12 -2.80 -17.53
CA ASP A 511 -33.37 -3.11 -18.22
C ASP A 511 -33.36 -4.52 -18.81
N GLU A 512 -32.24 -4.95 -19.40
CA GLU A 512 -32.06 -6.32 -19.89
C GLU A 512 -32.11 -7.34 -18.75
N VAL A 513 -31.39 -7.08 -17.65
CA VAL A 513 -31.43 -7.94 -16.45
C VAL A 513 -32.84 -8.03 -15.88
N ASN A 514 -33.57 -6.92 -15.76
CA ASN A 514 -34.94 -6.91 -15.23
C ASN A 514 -35.92 -7.66 -16.15
N LYS A 515 -35.75 -7.58 -17.47
CA LYS A 515 -36.53 -8.39 -18.42
C LYS A 515 -36.28 -9.88 -18.22
N GLU A 516 -35.02 -10.29 -18.08
CA GLU A 516 -34.64 -11.68 -17.85
C GLU A 516 -35.12 -12.20 -16.50
N VAL A 517 -35.02 -11.39 -15.43
CA VAL A 517 -35.56 -11.71 -14.11
C VAL A 517 -37.08 -11.86 -14.18
N GLY A 518 -37.77 -10.95 -14.86
CA GLY A 518 -39.22 -11.03 -15.06
C GLY A 518 -39.66 -12.29 -15.80
N ARG A 519 -38.93 -12.66 -16.87
CA ARG A 519 -39.17 -13.89 -17.63
C ARG A 519 -38.95 -15.14 -16.77
N CYS A 520 -37.80 -15.24 -16.09
CA CYS A 520 -37.50 -16.34 -15.18
C CYS A 520 -38.54 -16.45 -14.04
N ALA A 521 -39.01 -15.31 -13.52
CA ALA A 521 -40.02 -15.28 -12.48
C ALA A 521 -41.35 -15.89 -12.93
N GLN A 522 -41.79 -15.54 -14.14
CA GLN A 522 -43.00 -16.09 -14.74
C GLN A 522 -42.86 -17.59 -15.03
N GLU A 523 -41.72 -18.02 -15.58
CA GLU A 523 -41.44 -19.44 -15.84
C GLU A 523 -41.44 -20.26 -14.54
N ILE A 524 -40.82 -19.75 -13.47
CA ILE A 524 -40.81 -20.40 -12.15
C ILE A 524 -42.23 -20.47 -11.57
N ALA A 525 -43.00 -19.38 -11.63
CA ALA A 525 -44.37 -19.36 -11.13
C ALA A 525 -45.25 -20.38 -11.89
N HIS A 526 -45.14 -20.42 -13.21
CA HIS A 526 -45.85 -21.38 -14.06
C HIS A 526 -45.44 -22.82 -13.74
N SER A 527 -44.14 -23.10 -13.63
CA SER A 527 -43.63 -24.44 -13.31
C SER A 527 -44.08 -24.93 -11.93
N ARG A 528 -44.16 -24.04 -10.94
CA ARG A 528 -44.62 -24.39 -9.58
C ARG A 528 -46.10 -24.74 -9.56
N LEU A 529 -46.93 -23.89 -10.17
CA LEU A 529 -48.37 -24.08 -10.18
C LEU A 529 -48.78 -25.29 -11.03
N SER A 530 -48.11 -25.51 -12.17
CA SER A 530 -48.33 -26.71 -12.98
C SER A 530 -47.91 -28.00 -12.26
N ALA A 531 -46.79 -28.01 -11.53
CA ALA A 531 -46.37 -29.15 -10.70
C ALA A 531 -47.37 -29.41 -9.57
N PHE A 532 -47.87 -28.36 -8.92
CA PHE A 532 -48.91 -28.46 -7.90
C PHE A 532 -50.19 -29.08 -8.46
N LEU A 533 -50.74 -28.52 -9.54
CA LEU A 533 -51.98 -29.03 -10.12
C LEU A 533 -51.82 -30.47 -10.65
N ARG A 534 -50.65 -30.82 -11.20
CA ARG A 534 -50.36 -32.19 -11.65
C ARG A 534 -50.35 -33.20 -10.50
N ALA A 535 -49.99 -32.81 -9.28
CA ALA A 535 -50.00 -33.71 -8.14
C ALA A 535 -51.43 -34.12 -7.71
N PHE A 536 -52.45 -33.41 -8.16
CA PHE A 536 -53.87 -33.64 -7.83
C PHE A 536 -54.74 -33.98 -9.05
N ALA A 537 -54.18 -33.99 -10.26
CA ALA A 537 -54.82 -34.43 -11.50
C ALA A 537 -54.83 -35.96 -11.58
#